data_AF-A0A433VFE2-F1
#
_entry.id   AF-A0A433VFE2-F1
#
_cell.length_a   1.000
_cell.length_b   1.000
_cell.length_c   1.000
_cell.angle_alpha   90.00
_cell.angle_beta   90.00
_cell.angle_gamma   90.00
#
_symmetry.space_group_name_H-M   'P 1'
#
loop_
_entity.id
_entity.type
_entity.pdbx_description
1 polymer ?
#
loop_
_entity_poly.entity_id
_entity_poly.type
_entity_poly.pdbx_seq_one_letter_code
_entity_poly.pdbx_strand_id
1 'polypeptide(L)'
;MVYATVSYETFQRQKYPKFGHDNPHPMNFEFWLYMVETGYSAWEAREEFGCTNKLREGPIWCFQRHGMSSTVLPDGCVVHIGGEHEEYFDPDYCIYNDVVVKHPNGEINIYGYPMNFFQPSHYHSATLVDNNIYIIGSLGYQQDRVLGETRVFLLDCDTFEMKKLNTKGENPGWIYEHSSEYIQEKNCLRIEKGKIITFDTDSEGNSENDKNVYEENQEVFLLNLTTKQWFAVKK
;
A
#
# COMPACT_ATOMS: atom_id res chain seq x y z
N MET A 1 -23.53 17.21 -8.63
CA MET A 1 -22.16 17.33 -8.08
C MET A 1 -21.56 18.58 -8.69
N VAL A 2 -21.15 19.53 -7.88
CA VAL A 2 -20.29 20.63 -8.35
C VAL A 2 -18.91 20.01 -8.42
N TYR A 3 -18.36 19.80 -9.62
CA TYR A 3 -16.98 19.36 -9.74
C TYR A 3 -16.10 20.41 -9.05
N ALA A 4 -15.30 19.99 -8.06
CA ALA A 4 -14.29 20.87 -7.50
C ALA A 4 -13.45 21.40 -8.67
N THR A 5 -13.30 22.71 -8.77
CA THR A 5 -12.45 23.32 -9.80
C THR A 5 -11.14 23.68 -9.13
N VAL A 6 -10.05 23.04 -9.56
CA VAL A 6 -8.71 23.31 -9.05
C VAL A 6 -8.02 24.30 -9.98
N SER A 7 -7.38 25.33 -9.42
CA SER A 7 -6.60 26.27 -10.23
C SER A 7 -5.28 25.67 -10.70
N TYR A 8 -4.73 26.16 -11.81
CA TYR A 8 -3.39 25.77 -12.27
C TYR A 8 -2.31 26.05 -11.21
N GLU A 9 -2.42 27.14 -10.45
CA GLU A 9 -1.48 27.45 -9.36
C GLU A 9 -1.56 26.42 -8.22
N THR A 10 -2.78 26.04 -7.82
CA THR A 10 -3.00 24.97 -6.83
C THR A 10 -2.40 23.66 -7.32
N PHE A 11 -2.67 23.28 -8.57
CA PHE A 11 -2.08 22.11 -9.21
C PHE A 11 -0.55 22.13 -9.12
N GLN A 12 0.10 23.21 -9.60
CA GLN A 12 1.56 23.31 -9.58
C GLN A 12 2.17 23.12 -8.18
N ARG A 13 1.49 23.59 -7.13
CA ARG A 13 1.96 23.49 -5.74
C ARG A 13 1.72 22.12 -5.09
N GLN A 14 0.70 21.40 -5.54
CA GLN A 14 0.17 20.22 -4.86
C GLN A 14 0.30 18.92 -5.66
N LYS A 15 0.67 18.99 -6.94
CA LYS A 15 0.69 17.83 -7.85
C LYS A 15 1.61 16.68 -7.44
N TYR A 16 2.65 16.91 -6.66
CA TYR A 16 3.62 15.86 -6.34
C TYR A 16 3.22 15.00 -5.15
N PRO A 17 3.45 13.67 -5.20
CA PRO A 17 3.37 12.79 -4.04
C PRO A 17 4.30 13.26 -2.92
N LYS A 18 3.86 13.08 -1.67
CA LYS A 18 4.60 13.51 -0.47
C LYS A 18 4.46 12.48 0.64
N PHE A 19 5.51 12.34 1.43
CA PHE A 19 5.46 11.59 2.69
C PHE A 19 4.91 12.46 3.82
N GLY A 20 4.20 11.82 4.76
CA GLY A 20 3.78 12.46 6.00
C GLY A 20 4.98 12.74 6.89
N HIS A 21 4.80 13.63 7.87
CA HIS A 21 5.78 13.84 8.94
C HIS A 21 5.31 13.34 10.31
N ASP A 22 4.02 13.02 10.44
CA ASP A 22 3.36 12.50 11.63
C ASP A 22 2.66 11.16 11.33
N ASN A 23 2.10 10.53 12.36
CA ASN A 23 1.40 9.26 12.24
C ASN A 23 -0.02 9.37 12.81
N PRO A 24 -1.05 9.62 11.98
CA PRO A 24 -0.99 10.03 10.58
C PRO A 24 -0.72 11.54 10.40
N HIS A 25 -0.29 11.95 9.20
CA HIS A 25 -0.26 13.35 8.79
C HIS A 25 -1.41 13.68 7.82
N PRO A 26 -2.32 14.62 8.14
CA PRO A 26 -3.40 15.02 7.22
C PRO A 26 -2.88 15.62 5.91
N MET A 27 -3.38 15.14 4.78
CA MET A 27 -2.97 15.51 3.41
C MET A 27 -4.15 15.87 2.51
N ASN A 28 -5.15 16.56 3.06
CA ASN A 28 -6.35 17.02 2.34
C ASN A 28 -6.01 18.21 1.41
N PHE A 29 -5.07 18.01 0.49
CA PHE A 29 -4.74 18.97 -0.55
C PHE A 29 -5.89 19.06 -1.55
N GLU A 30 -6.26 20.27 -1.94
CA GLU A 30 -7.35 20.57 -2.88
C GLU A 30 -7.19 19.77 -4.20
N PHE A 31 -5.97 19.71 -4.75
CA PHE A 31 -5.69 18.90 -5.94
C PHE A 31 -5.85 17.39 -5.70
N TRP A 32 -5.45 16.89 -4.53
CA TRP A 32 -5.55 15.45 -4.25
C TRP A 32 -7.02 15.04 -4.09
N LEU A 33 -7.81 15.83 -3.36
CA LEU A 33 -9.25 15.63 -3.24
C LEU A 33 -9.93 15.62 -4.61
N TYR A 34 -9.60 16.58 -5.47
CA TYR A 34 -10.05 16.61 -6.86
C TYR A 34 -9.71 15.31 -7.62
N MET A 35 -8.48 14.81 -7.52
CA MET A 35 -8.06 13.56 -8.15
C MET A 35 -8.83 12.34 -7.62
N VAL A 36 -9.19 12.32 -6.33
CA VAL A 36 -10.04 11.25 -5.76
C VAL A 36 -11.47 11.32 -6.30
N GLU A 37 -12.00 12.54 -6.49
CA GLU A 37 -13.37 12.77 -6.99
C GLU A 37 -13.52 12.50 -8.48
N THR A 38 -12.55 12.93 -9.30
CA THR A 38 -12.59 12.74 -10.76
C THR A 38 -12.16 11.35 -11.18
N GLY A 39 -11.31 10.69 -10.38
CA GLY A 39 -10.70 9.42 -10.72
C GLY A 39 -9.64 9.52 -11.82
N TYR A 40 -9.12 10.73 -12.08
CA TYR A 40 -8.11 10.93 -13.11
C TYR A 40 -6.79 10.20 -12.79
N SER A 41 -6.17 9.70 -13.85
CA SER A 41 -4.76 9.32 -13.91
C SER A 41 -3.85 10.53 -13.83
N ALA A 42 -2.55 10.30 -13.56
CA ALA A 42 -1.55 11.36 -13.67
C ALA A 42 -1.53 11.96 -15.08
N TRP A 43 -1.71 11.15 -16.12
CA TRP A 43 -1.76 11.61 -17.50
C TRP A 43 -2.96 12.53 -17.78
N GLU A 44 -4.17 12.17 -17.36
CA GLU A 44 -5.35 13.02 -17.54
C GLU A 44 -5.20 14.36 -16.82
N ALA A 45 -4.62 14.36 -15.61
CA ALA A 45 -4.30 15.60 -14.91
C ALA A 45 -3.29 16.47 -15.69
N ARG A 46 -2.29 15.86 -16.35
CA ARG A 46 -1.34 16.60 -17.18
C ARG A 46 -2.03 17.30 -18.34
N GLU A 47 -2.92 16.60 -19.03
CA GLU A 47 -3.66 17.17 -20.16
C GLU A 47 -4.57 18.31 -19.69
N GLU A 48 -5.34 18.09 -18.61
CA GLU A 48 -6.26 19.08 -18.04
C GLU A 48 -5.54 20.38 -17.66
N PHE A 49 -4.35 20.27 -17.04
CA PHE A 49 -3.58 21.43 -16.58
C PHE A 49 -2.50 21.89 -17.58
N GLY A 50 -2.43 21.33 -18.79
CA GLY A 50 -1.46 21.74 -19.82
C GLY A 50 0.01 21.47 -19.45
N CYS A 51 0.28 20.43 -18.66
CA CYS A 51 1.60 20.02 -18.18
C CYS A 51 2.22 18.96 -19.10
N THR A 52 2.81 19.39 -20.22
CA THR A 52 3.21 18.46 -21.30
C THR A 52 4.63 17.88 -21.19
N ASN A 53 5.49 18.37 -20.29
CA ASN A 53 6.88 17.91 -20.19
C ASN A 53 7.08 16.80 -19.13
N LYS A 54 6.60 15.60 -19.44
CA LYS A 54 6.59 14.44 -18.52
C LYS A 54 7.96 14.11 -17.92
N LEU A 55 9.01 14.09 -18.74
CA LEU A 55 10.35 13.64 -18.35
C LEU A 55 11.06 14.53 -17.31
N ARG A 56 10.62 15.79 -17.13
CA ARG A 56 11.28 16.73 -16.21
C ARG A 56 10.59 16.86 -14.87
N GLU A 57 9.34 16.43 -14.75
CA GLU A 57 8.51 16.81 -13.61
C GLU A 57 8.35 15.72 -12.56
N GLY A 58 8.65 14.45 -12.87
CA GLY A 58 8.42 13.34 -11.93
C GLY A 58 6.92 13.06 -11.73
N PRO A 59 6.56 12.13 -10.83
CA PRO A 59 5.20 11.63 -10.75
C PRO A 59 4.21 12.66 -10.23
N ILE A 60 3.03 12.70 -10.85
CA ILE A 60 1.87 13.41 -10.30
C ILE A 60 1.08 12.44 -9.41
N TRP A 61 0.71 12.89 -8.21
CA TRP A 61 -0.13 12.14 -7.30
C TRP A 61 -1.49 11.88 -7.94
N CYS A 62 -1.90 10.62 -7.96
CA CYS A 62 -3.20 10.21 -8.45
C CYS A 62 -3.81 9.12 -7.56
N PHE A 63 -5.13 8.94 -7.67
CA PHE A 63 -5.87 7.92 -6.93
C PHE A 63 -6.13 6.66 -7.77
N GLN A 64 -5.96 6.72 -9.09
CA GLN A 64 -6.05 5.56 -9.97
C GLN A 64 -4.80 4.67 -9.79
N ARG A 65 -4.94 3.59 -9.04
CA ARG A 65 -3.81 2.75 -8.62
C ARG A 65 -4.07 1.25 -8.78
N HIS A 66 -3.05 0.52 -9.18
CA HIS A 66 -2.99 -0.94 -9.13
C HIS A 66 -2.50 -1.41 -7.76
N GLY A 67 -2.92 -2.61 -7.33
CA GLY A 67 -2.46 -3.20 -6.07
C GLY A 67 -2.83 -2.42 -4.80
N MET A 68 -3.71 -1.43 -4.88
CA MET A 68 -4.32 -0.74 -3.73
C MET A 68 -5.35 -1.65 -3.07
N SER A 69 -5.37 -1.69 -1.75
CA SER A 69 -6.42 -2.40 -1.01
C SER A 69 -7.61 -1.48 -0.71
N SER A 70 -8.78 -2.09 -0.47
CA SER A 70 -10.02 -1.38 -0.12
C SER A 70 -10.76 -2.17 0.94
N THR A 71 -11.05 -1.53 2.07
CA THR A 71 -11.72 -2.15 3.22
C THR A 71 -12.92 -1.31 3.63
N VAL A 72 -14.11 -1.92 3.68
CA VAL A 72 -15.33 -1.26 4.15
C VAL A 72 -15.44 -1.43 5.66
N LEU A 73 -15.59 -0.33 6.39
CA LEU A 73 -15.78 -0.29 7.84
C LEU A 73 -17.26 -0.45 8.21
N PRO A 74 -17.58 -0.82 9.47
CA PRO A 74 -18.96 -1.02 9.91
C PRO A 74 -19.87 0.23 9.81
N ASP A 75 -19.28 1.42 9.87
CA ASP A 75 -19.99 2.71 9.70
C ASP A 75 -20.23 3.08 8.24
N GLY A 76 -19.75 2.26 7.29
CA GLY A 76 -19.85 2.47 5.85
C GLY A 76 -18.69 3.27 5.24
N CYS A 77 -17.74 3.74 6.04
CA CYS A 77 -16.51 4.34 5.50
C CYS A 77 -15.74 3.30 4.67
N VAL A 78 -15.08 3.75 3.61
CA VAL A 78 -14.20 2.91 2.79
C VAL A 78 -12.77 3.41 2.93
N VAL A 79 -11.89 2.54 3.42
CA VAL A 79 -10.47 2.83 3.63
C VAL A 79 -9.67 2.21 2.48
N HIS A 80 -8.95 3.05 1.74
CA HIS A 80 -8.05 2.67 0.67
C HIS A 80 -6.61 2.85 1.11
N ILE A 81 -5.73 1.88 0.84
CA ILE A 81 -4.36 1.89 1.34
C ILE A 81 -3.38 1.64 0.20
N GLY A 82 -2.42 2.56 0.03
CA GLY A 82 -1.28 2.42 -0.87
C GLY A 82 -1.67 2.25 -2.35
N GLY A 83 -0.99 1.31 -3.02
CA GLY A 83 -1.09 1.04 -4.45
C GLY A 83 0.07 1.64 -5.25
N GLU A 84 0.15 1.28 -6.52
CA GLU A 84 1.09 1.84 -7.48
C GLU A 84 0.36 2.47 -8.67
N HIS A 85 0.99 3.47 -9.29
CA HIS A 85 0.57 4.00 -10.58
C HIS A 85 1.69 3.77 -11.60
N GLU A 86 1.31 3.34 -12.80
CA GLU A 86 2.17 3.02 -13.94
C GLU A 86 3.23 1.93 -13.69
N GLU A 87 4.03 1.64 -14.72
CA GLU A 87 5.18 0.73 -14.66
C GLU A 87 6.48 1.50 -14.43
N TYR A 88 7.53 0.83 -13.93
CA TYR A 88 8.81 1.44 -13.52
C TYR A 88 9.50 2.37 -14.54
N PHE A 89 9.24 2.19 -15.84
CA PHE A 89 9.82 3.04 -16.90
C PHE A 89 9.00 4.31 -17.19
N ASP A 90 7.79 4.41 -16.66
CA ASP A 90 6.95 5.58 -16.83
C ASP A 90 7.39 6.71 -15.88
N PRO A 91 7.48 7.97 -16.34
CA PRO A 91 7.81 9.11 -15.48
C PRO A 91 6.80 9.36 -14.34
N ASP A 92 5.57 8.84 -14.45
CA ASP A 92 4.53 8.88 -13.43
C ASP A 92 4.53 7.67 -12.49
N TYR A 93 5.53 6.78 -12.60
CA TYR A 93 5.68 5.64 -11.68
C TYR A 93 5.80 6.09 -10.23
N CYS A 94 4.87 5.63 -9.40
CA CYS A 94 4.89 5.90 -7.97
C CYS A 94 4.19 4.77 -7.20
N ILE A 95 4.84 4.28 -6.15
CA ILE A 95 4.19 3.44 -5.13
C ILE A 95 3.85 4.36 -3.96
N TYR A 96 2.60 4.33 -3.54
CA TYR A 96 2.08 5.21 -2.51
C TYR A 96 2.09 4.53 -1.14
N ASN A 97 2.20 5.33 -0.08
CA ASN A 97 2.04 4.92 1.31
C ASN A 97 0.97 5.75 2.03
N ASP A 98 0.07 6.40 1.30
CA ASP A 98 -1.04 7.12 1.90
C ASP A 98 -2.25 6.20 2.17
N VAL A 99 -3.14 6.68 3.03
CA VAL A 99 -4.45 6.10 3.32
C VAL A 99 -5.51 7.12 2.94
N VAL A 100 -6.47 6.72 2.11
CA VAL A 100 -7.61 7.55 1.71
C VAL A 100 -8.87 6.96 2.31
N VAL A 101 -9.61 7.76 3.07
CA VAL A 101 -10.88 7.38 3.70
C VAL A 101 -12.00 8.12 3.00
N LYS A 102 -12.95 7.37 2.43
CA LYS A 102 -14.18 7.89 1.84
C LYS A 102 -15.33 7.65 2.80
N HIS A 103 -15.93 8.74 3.29
CA HIS A 103 -17.06 8.68 4.20
C HIS A 103 -18.39 8.55 3.45
N PRO A 104 -19.44 7.93 4.05
CA PRO A 104 -20.75 7.79 3.41
C PRO A 104 -21.42 9.12 3.03
N ASN A 105 -21.06 10.21 3.71
CA ASN A 105 -21.57 11.57 3.44
C ASN A 105 -20.85 12.25 2.25
N GLY A 106 -19.85 11.62 1.65
CA GLY A 106 -19.03 12.17 0.58
C GLY A 106 -17.76 12.90 1.05
N GLU A 107 -17.51 13.03 2.35
CA GLU A 107 -16.25 13.57 2.86
C GLU A 107 -15.09 12.61 2.53
N ILE A 108 -13.93 13.20 2.23
CA ILE A 108 -12.71 12.47 1.91
C ILE A 108 -11.59 12.97 2.82
N ASN A 109 -10.91 12.04 3.47
CA ASN A 109 -9.70 12.32 4.24
C ASN A 109 -8.53 11.54 3.67
N ILE A 110 -7.40 12.21 3.50
CA ILE A 110 -6.16 11.61 3.01
C ILE A 110 -5.11 11.75 4.11
N TYR A 111 -4.44 10.65 4.43
CA TYR A 111 -3.43 10.56 5.46
C TYR A 111 -2.13 10.06 4.86
N GLY A 112 -1.06 10.84 4.99
CA GLY A 112 0.28 10.41 4.63
C GLY A 112 1.08 9.99 5.86
N TYR A 113 2.09 9.17 5.63
CA TYR A 113 2.94 8.62 6.70
C TYR A 113 4.42 8.80 6.36
N PRO A 114 5.28 9.02 7.36
CA PRO A 114 6.71 8.85 7.21
C PRO A 114 7.05 7.40 6.82
N MET A 115 8.07 7.21 5.98
CA MET A 115 8.49 5.87 5.52
C MET A 115 8.85 4.90 6.66
N ASN A 116 9.34 5.40 7.79
CA ASN A 116 9.67 4.56 8.95
C ASN A 116 8.43 4.06 9.71
N PHE A 117 7.27 4.70 9.55
CA PHE A 117 6.00 4.19 10.08
C PHE A 117 5.30 3.29 9.06
N PHE A 118 5.33 3.67 7.78
CA PHE A 118 4.72 2.90 6.71
C PHE A 118 5.45 3.13 5.39
N GLN A 119 6.07 2.10 4.83
CA GLN A 119 6.71 2.18 3.52
C GLN A 119 5.68 2.12 2.38
N PRO A 120 6.00 2.71 1.21
CA PRO A 120 5.26 2.48 -0.03
C PRO A 120 4.89 1.02 -0.25
N SER A 121 3.60 0.77 -0.43
CA SER A 121 3.05 -0.59 -0.42
C SER A 121 1.97 -0.78 -1.47
N HIS A 122 2.15 -1.78 -2.32
CA HIS A 122 1.18 -2.26 -3.30
C HIS A 122 1.18 -3.79 -3.37
N TYR A 123 0.08 -4.38 -3.83
CA TYR A 123 -0.23 -5.83 -3.81
C TYR A 123 -0.09 -6.47 -2.43
N HIS A 124 -0.42 -5.73 -1.37
CA HIS A 124 -0.62 -6.25 -0.03
C HIS A 124 -2.06 -6.76 0.15
N SER A 125 -2.29 -7.52 1.21
CA SER A 125 -3.64 -7.75 1.72
C SER A 125 -3.97 -6.76 2.83
N ALA A 126 -5.25 -6.43 2.99
CA ALA A 126 -5.78 -5.60 4.07
C ALA A 126 -7.04 -6.27 4.64
N THR A 127 -6.98 -6.70 5.89
CA THR A 127 -8.06 -7.47 6.53
C THR A 127 -8.53 -6.76 7.79
N LEU A 128 -9.80 -6.39 7.84
CA LEU A 128 -10.43 -5.81 9.03
C LEU A 128 -10.62 -6.90 10.10
N VAL A 129 -10.10 -6.62 11.30
CA VAL A 129 -10.31 -7.42 12.51
C VAL A 129 -10.65 -6.46 13.64
N ASP A 130 -11.87 -6.59 14.16
CA ASP A 130 -12.45 -5.63 15.11
C ASP A 130 -12.32 -4.19 14.57
N ASN A 131 -11.56 -3.33 15.28
CA ASN A 131 -11.34 -1.93 14.91
C ASN A 131 -9.98 -1.65 14.26
N ASN A 132 -9.32 -2.69 13.71
CA ASN A 132 -8.01 -2.55 13.10
C ASN A 132 -7.99 -3.19 11.72
N ILE A 133 -7.32 -2.56 10.78
CA ILE A 133 -6.97 -3.16 9.49
C ILE A 133 -5.55 -3.71 9.58
N TYR A 134 -5.42 -5.02 9.41
CA TYR A 134 -4.12 -5.68 9.29
C TYR A 134 -3.66 -5.63 7.84
N ILE A 135 -2.50 -5.02 7.60
CA ILE A 135 -1.88 -4.89 6.28
C ILE A 135 -0.70 -5.85 6.22
N ILE A 136 -0.77 -6.85 5.34
CA ILE A 136 0.23 -7.91 5.27
C ILE A 136 0.87 -7.96 3.89
N GLY A 137 2.21 -8.13 3.88
CA GLY A 137 3.02 -8.24 2.69
C GLY A 137 3.04 -6.97 1.84
N SER A 138 3.67 -7.05 0.67
CA SER A 138 3.63 -6.09 -0.45
C SER A 138 4.84 -6.32 -1.34
N LEU A 139 4.70 -6.09 -2.65
CA LEU A 139 5.81 -6.11 -3.59
C LEU A 139 6.82 -4.99 -3.28
N GLY A 140 6.32 -3.75 -3.22
CA GLY A 140 7.09 -2.56 -2.81
C GLY A 140 8.27 -2.24 -3.72
N TYR A 141 8.99 -1.16 -3.38
CA TYR A 141 10.23 -0.82 -4.05
C TYR A 141 11.32 -1.85 -3.76
N GLN A 142 12.16 -2.16 -4.75
CA GLN A 142 13.17 -3.21 -4.65
C GLN A 142 14.22 -2.93 -3.55
N GLN A 143 14.63 -1.67 -3.40
CA GLN A 143 15.63 -1.27 -2.40
C GLN A 143 15.14 -1.39 -0.94
N ASP A 144 13.82 -1.45 -0.72
CA ASP A 144 13.23 -1.52 0.62
C ASP A 144 12.91 -2.95 1.06
N ARG A 145 13.23 -3.94 0.21
CA ARG A 145 12.89 -5.35 0.47
C ARG A 145 13.82 -5.98 1.50
N VAL A 146 13.23 -6.71 2.44
CA VAL A 146 13.93 -7.52 3.44
C VAL A 146 13.51 -8.97 3.23
N LEU A 147 14.24 -9.70 2.39
CA LEU A 147 13.87 -11.07 2.04
C LEU A 147 13.84 -11.98 3.28
N GLY A 148 12.89 -12.91 3.32
CA GLY A 148 12.63 -13.76 4.49
C GLY A 148 11.84 -13.10 5.63
N GLU A 149 11.48 -11.82 5.52
CA GLU A 149 10.61 -11.13 6.48
C GLU A 149 9.25 -10.78 5.85
N THR A 150 8.16 -11.25 6.48
CA THR A 150 6.80 -10.76 6.16
C THR A 150 6.51 -9.46 6.91
N ARG A 151 6.25 -8.40 6.15
CA ARG A 151 5.77 -7.12 6.70
C ARG A 151 4.33 -7.28 7.20
N VAL A 152 4.08 -6.80 8.42
CA VAL A 152 2.75 -6.73 9.02
C VAL A 152 2.58 -5.37 9.68
N PHE A 153 1.56 -4.63 9.27
CA PHE A 153 1.16 -3.36 9.91
C PHE A 153 -0.27 -3.46 10.43
N LEU A 154 -0.57 -2.65 11.43
CA LEU A 154 -1.93 -2.37 11.87
C LEU A 154 -2.22 -0.90 11.61
N LEU A 155 -3.39 -0.65 11.03
CA LEU A 155 -4.02 0.65 10.96
C LEU A 155 -5.20 0.67 11.93
N ASP A 156 -5.15 1.55 12.91
CA ASP A 156 -6.26 1.79 13.84
C ASP A 156 -7.39 2.56 13.11
N CYS A 157 -8.63 2.06 13.16
CA CYS A 157 -9.73 2.65 12.37
C CYS A 157 -10.32 3.93 12.96
N ASP A 158 -10.08 4.23 14.25
CA ASP A 158 -10.59 5.46 14.89
C ASP A 158 -9.62 6.63 14.65
N THR A 159 -8.32 6.34 14.69
CA THR A 159 -7.25 7.35 14.69
C THR A 159 -6.44 7.38 13.40
N PHE A 160 -6.51 6.31 12.60
CA PHE A 160 -5.65 6.08 11.44
C PHE A 160 -4.15 6.08 11.79
N GLU A 161 -3.77 5.78 13.04
CA GLU A 161 -2.37 5.53 13.38
C GLU A 161 -1.88 4.22 12.76
N MET A 162 -0.73 4.26 12.07
CA MET A 162 -0.05 3.09 11.55
C MET A 162 0.96 2.53 12.56
N LYS A 163 0.97 1.21 12.77
CA LYS A 163 1.91 0.52 13.68
C LYS A 163 2.50 -0.70 13.00
N LYS A 164 3.84 -0.79 12.91
CA LYS A 164 4.52 -2.03 12.52
C LYS A 164 4.33 -3.08 13.61
N LEU A 165 3.83 -4.26 13.24
CA LEU A 165 3.70 -5.40 14.14
C LEU A 165 4.93 -6.30 14.02
N ASN A 166 5.71 -6.38 15.10
CA ASN A 166 6.75 -7.39 15.20
C ASN A 166 6.11 -8.77 15.38
N THR A 167 6.37 -9.66 14.43
CA THR A 167 5.90 -11.05 14.43
C THR A 167 7.08 -12.01 14.45
N LYS A 168 6.83 -13.27 14.78
CA LYS A 168 7.86 -14.31 14.88
C LYS A 168 7.33 -15.65 14.38
N GLY A 169 8.21 -16.63 14.18
CA GLY A 169 7.83 -17.96 13.71
C GLY A 169 7.95 -18.13 12.20
N GLU A 170 7.26 -19.15 11.68
CA GLU A 170 7.36 -19.60 10.29
C GLU A 170 6.52 -18.71 9.36
N ASN A 171 7.05 -17.53 9.03
CA ASN A 171 6.41 -16.56 8.14
C ASN A 171 6.72 -16.87 6.66
N PRO A 172 5.87 -16.46 5.71
CA PRO A 172 6.08 -16.71 4.27
C PRO A 172 7.26 -15.94 3.65
N GLY A 173 7.94 -15.07 4.39
CA GLY A 173 8.94 -14.16 3.85
C GLY A 173 8.32 -12.97 3.10
N TRP A 174 9.00 -12.49 2.06
CA TRP A 174 8.57 -11.29 1.33
C TRP A 174 7.46 -11.63 0.32
N ILE A 175 6.22 -11.66 0.80
CA ILE A 175 5.04 -12.08 0.04
C ILE A 175 4.22 -10.90 -0.51
N TYR A 176 3.61 -11.09 -1.68
CA TYR A 176 2.68 -10.14 -2.31
C TYR A 176 1.65 -10.89 -3.18
N GLU A 177 0.57 -10.22 -3.61
CA GLU A 177 -0.54 -10.82 -4.38
C GLU A 177 -1.23 -12.02 -3.68
N HIS A 178 -1.06 -12.15 -2.37
CA HIS A 178 -1.68 -13.22 -1.58
C HIS A 178 -3.10 -12.83 -1.14
N SER A 179 -3.86 -13.84 -0.70
CA SER A 179 -5.14 -13.64 -0.02
C SER A 179 -4.95 -13.67 1.49
N SER A 180 -5.70 -12.85 2.22
CA SER A 180 -5.77 -12.90 3.69
C SER A 180 -7.21 -12.92 4.18
N GLU A 181 -7.50 -13.80 5.13
CA GLU A 181 -8.82 -13.98 5.73
C GLU A 181 -8.68 -14.08 7.25
N TYR A 182 -9.59 -13.43 7.98
CA TYR A 182 -9.65 -13.57 9.44
C TYR A 182 -10.48 -14.79 9.85
N ILE A 183 -9.85 -15.70 10.60
CA ILE A 183 -10.48 -16.86 11.21
C ILE A 183 -10.77 -16.54 12.67
N GLN A 184 -12.00 -16.13 12.95
CA GLN A 184 -12.43 -15.63 14.26
C GLN A 184 -12.26 -16.68 15.36
N GLU A 185 -12.59 -17.95 15.10
CA GLU A 185 -12.54 -19.03 16.13
C GLU A 185 -11.11 -19.33 16.60
N LYS A 186 -10.12 -19.02 15.76
CA LYS A 186 -8.69 -19.23 16.07
C LYS A 186 -7.97 -17.94 16.43
N ASN A 187 -8.63 -16.79 16.26
CA ASN A 187 -8.03 -15.47 16.31
C ASN A 187 -6.74 -15.39 15.46
N CYS A 188 -6.85 -15.83 14.20
CA CYS A 188 -5.74 -15.89 13.26
C CYS A 188 -6.08 -15.22 11.94
N LEU A 189 -5.10 -14.59 11.31
CA LEU A 189 -5.15 -14.30 9.88
C LEU A 189 -4.58 -15.48 9.10
N ARG A 190 -5.35 -16.01 8.16
CA ARG A 190 -4.94 -17.05 7.22
C ARG A 190 -4.44 -16.41 5.95
N ILE A 191 -3.22 -16.74 5.55
CA ILE A 191 -2.54 -16.23 4.36
C ILE A 191 -2.31 -17.40 3.40
N GLU A 192 -2.70 -17.24 2.14
CA GLU A 192 -2.45 -18.25 1.10
C GLU A 192 -2.33 -17.62 -0.29
N LYS A 193 -1.85 -18.40 -1.26
CA LYS A 193 -1.57 -17.95 -2.63
C LYS A 193 -0.55 -16.80 -2.62
N GLY A 194 -0.41 -16.12 -3.77
CA GLY A 194 0.52 -15.03 -3.95
C GLY A 194 1.93 -15.50 -4.24
N LYS A 195 2.82 -14.54 -4.40
CA LYS A 195 4.21 -14.76 -4.78
C LYS A 195 5.14 -14.38 -3.64
N ILE A 196 6.19 -15.17 -3.46
CA ILE A 196 7.25 -14.95 -2.49
C ILE A 196 8.52 -14.59 -3.26
N ILE A 197 9.25 -13.61 -2.76
CA ILE A 197 10.55 -13.21 -3.31
C ILE A 197 11.67 -13.86 -2.50
N THR A 198 12.55 -14.59 -3.18
CA THR A 198 13.73 -15.27 -2.63
C THR A 198 15.00 -14.90 -3.42
N PHE A 199 16.16 -15.37 -2.95
CA PHE A 199 17.43 -15.24 -3.67
C PHE A 199 17.70 -16.46 -4.54
N ASP A 200 18.26 -16.25 -5.73
CA ASP A 200 18.91 -17.30 -6.50
C ASP A 200 20.29 -17.60 -5.88
N THR A 201 20.43 -18.72 -5.17
CA THR A 201 21.71 -19.11 -4.56
C THR A 201 22.64 -19.87 -5.51
N ASP A 202 22.27 -20.07 -6.78
CA ASP A 202 23.04 -20.93 -7.70
C ASP A 202 24.27 -20.23 -8.33
N SER A 203 24.59 -19.01 -7.90
CA SER A 203 25.83 -18.32 -8.29
C SER A 203 26.90 -18.51 -7.23
N GLU A 204 27.93 -19.31 -7.52
CA GLU A 204 29.15 -19.43 -6.71
C GLU A 204 29.70 -18.04 -6.31
N GLY A 205 29.38 -17.60 -5.08
CA GLY A 205 30.14 -16.61 -4.30
C GLY A 205 30.35 -15.21 -4.89
N ASN A 206 29.67 -14.80 -5.97
CA ASN A 206 29.75 -13.45 -6.52
C ASN A 206 28.50 -12.64 -6.16
N SER A 207 28.59 -11.92 -5.05
CA SER A 207 27.55 -11.05 -4.45
C SER A 207 27.12 -9.84 -5.30
N GLU A 208 27.46 -9.80 -6.59
CA GLU A 208 27.06 -8.72 -7.51
C GLU A 208 25.86 -9.07 -8.39
N ASN A 209 25.35 -10.31 -8.34
CA ASN A 209 24.27 -10.79 -9.21
C ASN A 209 23.18 -11.59 -8.47
N ASP A 210 22.92 -11.31 -7.19
CA ASP A 210 21.78 -11.88 -6.48
C ASP A 210 20.47 -11.44 -7.18
N LYS A 211 19.94 -12.32 -8.04
CA LYS A 211 18.68 -12.09 -8.75
C LYS A 211 17.54 -12.52 -7.86
N ASN A 212 16.54 -11.65 -7.74
CA ASN A 212 15.26 -11.99 -7.12
C ASN A 212 14.62 -13.14 -7.90
N VAL A 213 14.32 -14.23 -7.21
CA VAL A 213 13.45 -15.31 -7.71
C VAL A 213 12.05 -15.04 -7.20
N TYR A 214 11.06 -15.22 -8.06
CA TYR A 214 9.65 -15.03 -7.73
C TYR A 214 8.95 -16.39 -7.79
N GLU A 215 8.53 -16.90 -6.64
CA GLU A 215 7.95 -18.23 -6.51
C GLU A 215 6.49 -18.14 -6.09
N GLU A 216 5.65 -19.01 -6.64
CA GLU A 216 4.26 -19.14 -6.21
C GLU A 216 4.21 -19.79 -4.83
N ASN A 217 3.55 -19.14 -3.87
CA ASN A 217 3.35 -19.68 -2.53
C ASN A 217 2.46 -20.95 -2.60
N GLN A 218 3.04 -22.09 -2.22
CA GLN A 218 2.34 -23.38 -2.18
C GLN A 218 1.71 -23.69 -0.82
N GLU A 219 2.08 -22.96 0.22
CA GLU A 219 1.70 -23.20 1.61
C GLU A 219 0.56 -22.28 2.07
N VAL A 220 -0.01 -22.64 3.23
CA VAL A 220 -0.98 -21.81 3.96
C VAL A 220 -0.31 -21.39 5.25
N PHE A 221 -0.34 -20.10 5.57
CA PHE A 221 0.24 -19.56 6.79
C PHE A 221 -0.87 -19.04 7.70
N LEU A 222 -0.68 -19.20 9.02
CA LEU A 222 -1.56 -18.63 10.03
C LEU A 222 -0.76 -17.67 10.92
N LEU A 223 -1.16 -16.41 11.00
CA LEU A 223 -0.68 -15.47 11.99
C LEU A 223 -1.67 -15.41 13.16
N ASN A 224 -1.27 -15.95 14.31
CA ASN A 224 -2.06 -15.80 15.54
C ASN A 224 -1.95 -14.37 16.09
N LEU A 225 -3.08 -13.68 16.23
CA LEU A 225 -3.09 -12.24 16.57
C LEU A 225 -2.84 -11.99 18.06
N THR A 226 -3.07 -12.98 18.92
CA THR A 226 -2.77 -12.89 20.36
C THR A 226 -1.27 -13.05 20.63
N THR A 227 -0.65 -14.08 20.05
CA THR A 227 0.77 -14.42 20.31
C THR A 227 1.73 -13.78 19.32
N LYS A 228 1.21 -13.21 18.22
CA LYS A 228 1.96 -12.62 17.10
C LYS A 228 2.92 -13.63 16.46
N GLN A 229 2.49 -14.89 16.43
CA GLN A 229 3.28 -16.01 15.94
C GLN A 229 2.69 -16.58 14.66
N TRP A 230 3.58 -16.81 13.69
CA TRP A 230 3.29 -17.49 12.43
C TRP A 230 3.46 -19.00 12.54
N PHE A 231 2.62 -19.72 11.80
CA PHE A 231 2.69 -21.16 11.63
C PHE A 231 2.45 -21.51 10.16
N ALA A 232 3.28 -22.38 9.59
CA ALA A 232 3.01 -22.99 8.29
C ALA A 232 2.08 -24.19 8.45
N VAL A 233 1.04 -24.24 7.64
CA VAL A 233 0.11 -25.36 7.52
C VAL A 233 0.45 -26.07 6.22
N LYS A 234 1.19 -27.18 6.34
CA LYS A 234 1.46 -28.06 5.22
C LYS A 234 0.14 -28.66 4.74
N LYS A 235 -0.11 -28.57 3.44
CA LYS A 235 -1.24 -29.24 2.78
C LYS A 235 -1.03 -30.75 2.76
#